data_AF-A0A355GQK7-F1
#
_entry.id   AF-A0A355GQK7-F1
#
_cell.length_a   1.000
_cell.length_b   1.000
_cell.length_c   1.000
_cell.angle_alpha   90.00
_cell.angle_beta   90.00
_cell.angle_gamma   90.00
#
_symmetry.space_group_name_H-M   'P 1'
#
loop_
_entity.id
_entity.type
_entity.pdbx_description
1 polymer ?
#
loop_
_entity_poly.entity_id
_entity_poly.type
_entity_poly.pdbx_seq_one_letter_code
_entity_poly.pdbx_strand_id
1 'polypeptide(L)'
;IFIGTGAGLPYFLGIPGENLNGVYSANEFLTRVNLMKAYLFPEYATPVCVGKKVTVVGAGNTAMDSARTALRLGADEVTLVYRRTRAEMPARAEEIENAVEEGVILKLQTNPTALINDGKGWVRSMTCIRTEQGAPDASGRCRPVDIPNSEHTIETDTVIVATGQGPNPLLTRNCSALEVSRKGCLIVDPQTGQTNLPGVFAGGDIVSGGATVIAAMGAGRRAAMAIHEMLTARTLTASHD
;
A
#
# COMPACT_ATOMS: atom_id res chain seq x y z
N ILE A 1 -14.65 22.67 5.06
CA ILE A 1 -13.36 22.07 4.63
C ILE A 1 -13.60 20.58 4.39
N PHE A 2 -13.02 19.99 3.34
CA PHE A 2 -13.07 18.54 3.11
C PHE A 2 -11.65 17.95 3.06
N ILE A 3 -11.40 16.92 3.85
CA ILE A 3 -10.11 16.22 3.96
C ILE A 3 -10.20 14.90 3.19
N GLY A 4 -9.50 14.83 2.06
CA GLY A 4 -9.44 13.67 1.17
C GLY A 4 -8.02 13.22 0.86
N THR A 5 -7.09 13.32 1.82
CA THR A 5 -5.65 13.10 1.60
C THR A 5 -5.21 11.63 1.46
N GLY A 6 -6.14 10.69 1.62
CA GLY A 6 -5.90 9.26 1.47
C GLY A 6 -4.95 8.64 2.51
N ALA A 7 -4.48 7.41 2.20
CA ALA A 7 -3.55 6.63 3.00
C ALA A 7 -2.28 6.30 2.20
N GLY A 8 -1.39 7.29 2.02
CA GLY A 8 -0.23 7.19 1.14
C GLY A 8 1.12 6.92 1.82
N LEU A 9 1.17 6.77 3.16
CA LEU A 9 2.42 6.50 3.88
C LEU A 9 2.75 5.00 3.80
N PRO A 10 3.86 4.57 3.16
CA PRO A 10 4.17 3.16 3.03
C PRO A 10 4.51 2.51 4.37
N TYR A 11 4.14 1.24 4.52
CA TYR A 11 4.67 0.39 5.57
C TYR A 11 5.94 -0.30 5.12
N PHE A 12 6.90 -0.32 6.04
CA PHE A 12 8.18 -0.99 5.89
C PHE A 12 8.13 -2.35 6.61
N LEU A 13 8.95 -3.30 6.17
CA LEU A 13 9.11 -4.64 6.71
C LEU A 13 9.71 -4.62 8.12
N GLY A 14 10.59 -3.65 8.41
CA GLY A 14 11.29 -3.57 9.70
C GLY A 14 12.32 -4.67 9.90
N ILE A 15 12.89 -5.17 8.80
CA ILE A 15 13.89 -6.26 8.81
C ILE A 15 15.29 -5.72 8.51
N PRO A 16 16.37 -6.42 8.92
CA PRO A 16 17.73 -6.06 8.55
C PRO A 16 17.91 -5.96 7.03
N GLY A 17 18.63 -4.94 6.58
CA GLY A 17 18.93 -4.72 5.16
C GLY A 17 17.83 -4.00 4.35
N GLU A 18 16.74 -3.55 4.97
CA GLU A 18 15.67 -2.82 4.28
C GLU A 18 16.11 -1.51 3.61
N ASN A 19 17.24 -0.92 4.04
CA ASN A 19 17.79 0.31 3.48
C ASN A 19 18.90 0.08 2.42
N LEU A 20 19.04 -1.15 1.90
CA LEU A 20 20.01 -1.45 0.84
C LEU A 20 19.61 -0.81 -0.50
N ASN A 21 20.60 -0.55 -1.36
CA ASN A 21 20.31 -0.14 -2.73
C ASN A 21 19.57 -1.25 -3.49
N GLY A 22 18.61 -0.86 -4.32
CA GLY A 22 17.70 -1.78 -5.01
C GLY A 22 16.47 -2.18 -4.19
N VAL A 23 16.32 -1.68 -2.96
CA VAL A 23 15.09 -1.85 -2.17
C VAL A 23 14.20 -0.62 -2.34
N TYR A 24 12.96 -0.85 -2.74
CA TYR A 24 11.94 0.17 -2.98
C TYR A 24 10.73 -0.05 -2.08
N SER A 25 10.10 1.03 -1.65
CA SER A 25 8.65 0.96 -1.36
C SER A 25 7.88 0.90 -2.68
N ALA A 26 6.76 0.18 -2.72
CA ALA A 26 5.91 0.18 -3.92
C ALA A 26 5.46 1.60 -4.31
N ASN A 27 5.29 2.48 -3.34
CA ASN A 27 4.98 3.89 -3.58
C ASN A 27 6.06 4.61 -4.35
N GLU A 28 7.32 4.48 -3.93
CA GLU A 28 8.43 5.07 -4.67
C GLU A 28 8.51 4.50 -6.08
N PHE A 29 8.50 3.16 -6.19
CA PHE A 29 8.64 2.47 -7.46
C PHE A 29 7.55 2.88 -8.46
N LEU A 30 6.28 2.78 -8.06
CA LEU A 30 5.14 3.13 -8.90
C LEU A 30 5.04 4.64 -9.13
N THR A 31 5.50 5.50 -8.20
CA THR A 31 5.57 6.95 -8.46
C THR A 31 6.60 7.26 -9.53
N ARG A 32 7.80 6.68 -9.44
CA ARG A 32 8.84 6.83 -10.48
C ARG A 32 8.33 6.38 -11.83
N VAL A 33 7.69 5.22 -11.90
CA VAL A 33 7.21 4.68 -13.17
C VAL A 33 6.00 5.46 -13.68
N ASN A 34 4.93 5.60 -12.90
CA ASN A 34 3.65 6.12 -13.40
C ASN A 34 3.60 7.65 -13.47
N LEU A 35 4.03 8.33 -12.40
CA LEU A 35 3.97 9.79 -12.34
C LEU A 35 5.17 10.42 -13.06
N MET A 36 6.37 9.91 -12.81
CA MET A 36 7.60 10.48 -13.36
C MET A 36 8.00 9.90 -14.73
N LYS A 37 7.25 8.89 -15.21
CA LYS A 37 7.48 8.20 -16.49
C LYS A 37 8.91 7.66 -16.64
N ALA A 38 9.48 7.12 -15.56
CA ALA A 38 10.84 6.61 -15.56
C ALA A 38 11.09 5.48 -16.58
N TYR A 39 10.04 4.81 -17.06
CA TYR A 39 10.12 3.84 -18.15
C TYR A 39 10.49 4.46 -19.52
N LEU A 40 10.43 5.79 -19.66
CA LEU A 40 10.86 6.54 -20.83
C LEU A 40 12.24 7.20 -20.63
N PHE A 41 12.99 6.86 -19.60
CA PHE A 41 14.34 7.39 -19.42
C PHE A 41 15.23 7.05 -20.65
N PRO A 42 16.01 7.98 -21.21
CA PRO A 42 16.32 9.32 -20.69
C PRO A 42 15.44 10.47 -21.21
N GLU A 43 14.33 10.21 -21.92
CA GLU A 43 13.39 11.25 -22.35
C GLU A 43 12.82 12.01 -21.13
N TYR A 44 12.50 11.26 -20.06
CA TYR A 44 12.17 11.81 -18.75
C TYR A 44 13.36 11.68 -17.81
N ALA A 45 13.61 12.73 -17.01
CA ALA A 45 14.83 12.84 -16.19
C ALA A 45 14.90 11.88 -14.99
N THR A 46 13.78 11.28 -14.58
CA THR A 46 13.76 10.41 -13.39
C THR A 46 14.17 8.99 -13.78
N PRO A 47 15.24 8.43 -13.22
CA PRO A 47 15.61 7.05 -13.46
C PRO A 47 14.82 6.09 -12.54
N VAL A 48 14.73 4.83 -12.97
CA VAL A 48 14.35 3.67 -12.16
C VAL A 48 15.35 2.56 -12.43
N CYS A 49 15.86 1.92 -11.38
CA CYS A 49 16.81 0.82 -11.52
C CYS A 49 16.07 -0.48 -11.20
N VAL A 50 16.02 -1.39 -12.16
CA VAL A 50 15.44 -2.72 -12.02
C VAL A 50 16.52 -3.72 -12.39
N GLY A 51 16.87 -4.60 -11.45
CA GLY A 51 17.79 -5.70 -11.70
C GLY A 51 17.13 -6.84 -12.45
N LYS A 52 17.87 -7.94 -12.64
CA LYS A 52 17.37 -9.08 -13.42
C LYS A 52 16.36 -9.91 -12.64
N LYS A 53 16.61 -10.10 -11.35
CA LYS A 53 15.73 -10.84 -10.43
C LYS A 53 15.05 -9.91 -9.46
N VAL A 54 13.75 -9.68 -9.63
CA VAL A 54 12.96 -8.78 -8.78
C VAL A 54 12.10 -9.59 -7.83
N THR A 55 12.10 -9.22 -6.55
CA THR A 55 11.18 -9.78 -5.57
C THR A 55 10.19 -8.74 -5.08
N VAL A 56 8.89 -9.00 -5.23
CA VAL A 56 7.82 -8.15 -4.70
C VAL A 56 7.25 -8.77 -3.43
N VAL A 57 7.27 -8.05 -2.31
CA VAL A 57 6.75 -8.54 -1.03
C VAL A 57 5.34 -8.00 -0.81
N GLY A 58 4.34 -8.88 -0.90
CA GLY A 58 2.93 -8.52 -0.78
C GLY A 58 2.05 -9.27 -1.77
N ALA A 59 0.73 -9.11 -1.67
CA ALA A 59 -0.23 -9.79 -2.56
C ALA A 59 -1.51 -8.99 -2.85
N GLY A 60 -1.51 -7.68 -2.58
CA GLY A 60 -2.60 -6.78 -2.99
C GLY A 60 -2.44 -6.31 -4.43
N ASN A 61 -3.38 -5.50 -4.91
CA ASN A 61 -3.29 -4.93 -6.28
C ASN A 61 -1.98 -4.16 -6.48
N THR A 62 -1.52 -3.41 -5.48
CA THR A 62 -0.22 -2.72 -5.51
C THR A 62 0.97 -3.68 -5.74
N ALA A 63 0.90 -4.91 -5.22
CA ALA A 63 1.94 -5.92 -5.45
C ALA A 63 1.85 -6.46 -6.89
N MET A 64 0.64 -6.69 -7.41
CA MET A 64 0.45 -7.10 -8.81
C MET A 64 0.95 -6.03 -9.78
N ASP A 65 0.57 -4.77 -9.55
CA ASP A 65 0.99 -3.62 -10.35
C ASP A 65 2.52 -3.49 -10.35
N SER A 66 3.15 -3.62 -9.18
CA SER A 66 4.61 -3.56 -9.04
C SER A 66 5.30 -4.71 -9.79
N ALA A 67 4.79 -5.94 -9.66
CA ALA A 67 5.37 -7.12 -10.28
C ALA A 67 5.29 -7.05 -11.82
N ARG A 68 4.10 -6.74 -12.33
CA ARG A 68 3.82 -6.59 -13.77
C ARG A 68 4.57 -5.40 -14.37
N THR A 69 4.78 -4.34 -13.60
CA THR A 69 5.61 -3.19 -14.01
C THR A 69 7.08 -3.56 -14.09
N ALA A 70 7.61 -4.30 -13.11
CA ALA A 70 8.99 -4.76 -13.12
C ALA A 70 9.30 -5.65 -14.33
N LEU A 71 8.38 -6.56 -14.70
CA LEU A 71 8.48 -7.36 -15.92
C LEU A 71 8.59 -6.47 -17.17
N ARG A 72 7.70 -5.48 -17.31
CA ARG A 72 7.70 -4.55 -18.46
C ARG A 72 8.94 -3.65 -18.52
N LEU A 73 9.62 -3.43 -17.40
CA LEU A 73 10.89 -2.71 -17.33
C LEU A 73 12.10 -3.59 -17.68
N GLY A 74 11.90 -4.86 -18.03
CA GLY A 74 12.95 -5.76 -18.49
C GLY A 74 13.57 -6.64 -17.42
N ALA A 75 12.89 -6.87 -16.29
CA ALA A 75 13.31 -7.92 -15.36
C ALA A 75 13.20 -9.30 -16.03
N ASP A 76 14.25 -10.12 -15.89
CA ASP A 76 14.28 -11.50 -16.42
C ASP A 76 13.36 -12.42 -15.61
N GLU A 77 13.26 -12.19 -14.30
CA GLU A 77 12.44 -12.98 -13.38
C GLU A 77 11.81 -12.06 -12.33
N VAL A 78 10.50 -12.21 -12.10
CA VAL A 78 9.79 -11.52 -11.02
C VAL A 78 9.11 -12.53 -10.12
N THR A 79 9.53 -12.56 -8.85
CA THR A 79 8.94 -13.41 -7.81
C THR A 79 8.10 -12.57 -6.86
N LEU A 80 6.84 -12.95 -6.66
CA LEU A 80 5.97 -12.36 -5.65
C LEU A 80 5.99 -13.23 -4.39
N VAL A 81 6.47 -12.67 -3.28
CA VAL A 81 6.54 -13.33 -1.98
C VAL A 81 5.33 -12.94 -1.13
N TYR A 82 4.59 -13.94 -0.68
CA TYR A 82 3.43 -13.75 0.18
C TYR A 82 3.40 -14.72 1.34
N ARG A 83 3.21 -14.19 2.56
CA ARG A 83 3.17 -14.97 3.80
C ARG A 83 1.91 -15.81 3.99
N ARG A 84 0.95 -15.83 3.06
CA ARG A 84 -0.26 -16.66 3.16
C ARG A 84 -0.48 -17.46 1.88
N THR A 85 -1.60 -18.17 1.79
CA THR A 85 -1.94 -18.94 0.60
C THR A 85 -2.57 -18.06 -0.47
N ARG A 86 -2.82 -18.65 -1.64
CA ARG A 86 -3.48 -17.98 -2.76
C ARG A 86 -4.89 -17.52 -2.39
N ALA A 87 -5.60 -18.27 -1.55
CA ALA A 87 -6.97 -17.96 -1.14
C ALA A 87 -7.06 -16.68 -0.29
N GLU A 88 -6.00 -16.31 0.42
CA GLU A 88 -5.97 -15.09 1.23
C GLU A 88 -5.45 -13.84 0.50
N MET A 89 -5.04 -13.99 -0.77
CA MET A 89 -4.53 -12.87 -1.57
C MET A 89 -5.62 -11.80 -1.73
N PRO A 90 -5.37 -10.54 -1.31
CA PRO A 90 -6.38 -9.48 -1.39
C PRO A 90 -6.48 -8.82 -2.76
N ALA A 91 -5.61 -9.13 -3.71
CA ALA A 91 -5.72 -8.64 -5.08
C ALA A 91 -6.97 -9.20 -5.79
N ARG A 92 -7.44 -8.51 -6.81
CA ARG A 92 -8.51 -9.02 -7.69
C ARG A 92 -8.03 -10.31 -8.37
N ALA A 93 -8.89 -11.33 -8.45
CA ALA A 93 -8.55 -12.62 -9.05
C ALA A 93 -8.00 -12.47 -10.48
N GLU A 94 -8.65 -11.63 -11.29
CA GLU A 94 -8.22 -11.26 -12.64
C GLU A 94 -6.80 -10.68 -12.68
N GLU A 95 -6.42 -9.83 -11.71
CA GLU A 95 -5.07 -9.26 -11.65
C GLU A 95 -4.02 -10.31 -11.29
N ILE A 96 -4.38 -11.29 -10.44
CA ILE A 96 -3.50 -12.40 -10.09
C ILE A 96 -3.32 -13.32 -11.31
N GLU A 97 -4.38 -13.62 -12.04
CA GLU A 97 -4.34 -14.42 -13.27
C GLU A 97 -3.47 -13.75 -14.33
N ASN A 98 -3.74 -12.48 -14.64
CA ASN A 98 -2.94 -11.70 -15.59
C ASN A 98 -1.46 -11.63 -15.19
N ALA A 99 -1.15 -11.45 -13.90
CA ALA A 99 0.24 -11.44 -13.43
C ALA A 99 0.95 -12.79 -13.65
N VAL A 100 0.26 -13.89 -13.36
CA VAL A 100 0.81 -15.25 -13.59
C VAL A 100 0.98 -15.52 -15.09
N GLU A 101 0.03 -15.11 -15.92
CA GLU A 101 0.12 -15.24 -17.39
C GLU A 101 1.27 -14.41 -17.99
N GLU A 102 1.58 -13.25 -17.42
CA GLU A 102 2.75 -12.45 -17.78
C GLU A 102 4.08 -13.05 -17.28
N GLY A 103 4.05 -14.10 -16.45
CA GLY A 103 5.23 -14.82 -15.97
C GLY A 103 5.64 -14.51 -14.53
N VAL A 104 4.80 -13.84 -13.73
CA VAL A 104 5.09 -13.62 -12.30
C VAL A 104 5.06 -14.95 -11.53
N ILE A 105 6.14 -15.26 -10.82
CA ILE A 105 6.27 -16.46 -10.00
C ILE A 105 5.69 -16.20 -8.61
N LEU A 106 4.67 -16.96 -8.21
CA LEU A 106 4.08 -16.83 -6.88
C LEU A 106 4.79 -17.72 -5.86
N LYS A 107 5.48 -17.10 -4.89
CA LYS A 107 6.09 -17.77 -3.74
C LYS A 107 5.25 -17.51 -2.49
N LEU A 108 4.24 -18.36 -2.34
CA LEU A 108 3.27 -18.32 -1.25
C LEU A 108 3.84 -18.92 0.03
N GLN A 109 3.13 -18.72 1.14
CA GLN A 109 3.53 -19.22 2.46
C GLN A 109 5.01 -18.91 2.81
N THR A 110 5.45 -17.71 2.46
CA THR A 110 6.84 -17.28 2.58
C THR A 110 6.89 -15.87 3.17
N ASN A 111 7.64 -15.69 4.24
CA ASN A 111 7.78 -14.41 4.95
C ASN A 111 9.26 -13.97 4.97
N PRO A 112 9.60 -12.75 4.53
CA PRO A 112 10.99 -12.28 4.55
C PRO A 112 11.46 -11.94 5.96
N THR A 113 12.71 -12.27 6.26
CA THR A 113 13.33 -12.06 7.58
C THR A 113 14.59 -11.20 7.55
N ALA A 114 15.30 -11.15 6.42
CA ALA A 114 16.44 -10.24 6.21
C ALA A 114 16.74 -10.05 4.72
N LEU A 115 17.31 -8.88 4.37
CA LEU A 115 17.92 -8.61 3.06
C LEU A 115 19.44 -8.61 3.19
N ILE A 116 20.11 -9.28 2.27
CA ILE A 116 21.55 -9.53 2.29
C ILE A 116 22.20 -8.73 1.17
N ASN A 117 23.30 -8.05 1.50
CA ASN A 117 24.02 -7.22 0.53
C ASN A 117 25.03 -8.03 -0.31
N ASP A 118 25.44 -7.45 -1.43
CA ASP A 118 26.49 -7.96 -2.31
C ASP A 118 27.92 -7.60 -1.88
N GLY A 119 28.10 -6.97 -0.71
CA GLY A 119 29.35 -6.37 -0.26
C GLY A 119 29.64 -4.96 -0.79
N LYS A 120 28.81 -4.43 -1.70
CA LYS A 120 28.90 -3.06 -2.27
C LYS A 120 27.70 -2.19 -1.91
N GLY A 121 26.81 -2.70 -1.04
CA GLY A 121 25.62 -1.99 -0.57
C GLY A 121 24.36 -2.22 -1.40
N TRP A 122 24.39 -3.11 -2.38
CA TRP A 122 23.21 -3.51 -3.16
C TRP A 122 22.60 -4.79 -2.61
N VAL A 123 21.28 -4.93 -2.69
CA VAL A 123 20.62 -6.21 -2.38
C VAL A 123 21.06 -7.29 -3.36
N ARG A 124 21.34 -8.48 -2.83
CA ARG A 124 21.71 -9.68 -3.60
C ARG A 124 20.78 -10.85 -3.33
N SER A 125 20.24 -10.92 -2.12
CA SER A 125 19.31 -11.97 -1.74
C SER A 125 18.44 -11.56 -0.57
N MET A 126 17.37 -12.33 -0.38
CA MET A 126 16.42 -12.19 0.70
C MET A 126 16.30 -13.51 1.45
N THR A 127 16.59 -13.51 2.74
CA THR A 127 16.30 -14.63 3.63
C THR A 127 14.82 -14.62 3.94
N CYS A 128 14.20 -15.79 3.86
CA CYS A 128 12.79 -16.00 4.14
C CYS A 128 12.61 -17.21 5.05
N ILE A 129 11.49 -17.24 5.75
CA ILE A 129 11.00 -18.40 6.51
C ILE A 129 9.68 -18.88 5.89
N ARG A 130 9.42 -20.18 5.91
CA ARG A 130 8.13 -20.71 5.48
C ARG A 130 7.09 -20.44 6.56
N THR A 131 5.84 -20.30 6.14
CA THR A 131 4.71 -20.05 7.04
C THR A 131 3.59 -21.04 6.79
N GLU A 132 2.87 -21.44 7.84
CA GLU A 132 1.63 -22.21 7.73
C GLU A 132 0.40 -21.39 8.15
N GLN A 133 -0.80 -21.91 7.86
CA GLN A 133 -2.05 -21.28 8.24
C GLN A 133 -2.36 -21.56 9.72
N GLY A 134 -2.29 -20.54 10.56
CA GLY A 134 -2.85 -20.53 11.90
C GLY A 134 -4.33 -20.10 11.93
N ALA A 135 -4.82 -19.78 13.12
CA ALA A 135 -6.20 -19.32 13.31
C ALA A 135 -6.51 -18.03 12.52
N PRO A 136 -7.77 -17.81 12.09
CA PRO A 136 -8.20 -16.57 11.45
C PRO A 136 -7.89 -15.31 12.28
N ASP A 137 -7.47 -14.24 11.60
CA ASP A 137 -7.29 -12.91 12.17
C ASP A 137 -8.61 -12.11 12.19
N ALA A 138 -8.57 -10.87 12.70
CA ALA A 138 -9.73 -9.98 12.76
C ALA A 138 -10.28 -9.57 11.37
N SER A 139 -9.53 -9.82 10.29
CA SER A 139 -10.00 -9.66 8.90
C SER A 139 -10.61 -10.94 8.32
N GLY A 140 -10.70 -12.01 9.10
CA GLY A 140 -11.21 -13.33 8.68
C GLY A 140 -10.18 -14.20 7.95
N ARG A 141 -8.94 -13.73 7.79
CA ARG A 141 -7.89 -14.45 7.06
C ARG A 141 -7.00 -15.21 8.01
N CYS A 142 -6.60 -16.44 7.68
CA CYS A 142 -5.68 -17.23 8.51
C CYS A 142 -4.38 -16.46 8.80
N ARG A 143 -3.99 -16.42 10.07
CA ARG A 143 -2.72 -15.82 10.48
C ARG A 143 -1.57 -16.66 9.94
N PRO A 144 -0.52 -16.04 9.39
CA PRO A 144 0.70 -16.76 9.07
C PRO A 144 1.41 -17.12 10.37
N VAL A 145 1.82 -18.38 10.51
CA VAL A 145 2.67 -18.85 11.61
C VAL A 145 3.97 -19.33 11.02
N ASP A 146 5.09 -18.77 11.47
CA ASP A 146 6.42 -19.14 10.97
C ASP A 146 6.74 -20.59 11.37
N ILE A 147 7.24 -21.38 10.41
CA ILE A 147 7.67 -22.76 10.63
C ILE A 147 9.15 -22.73 11.06
N PRO A 148 9.51 -23.14 12.28
CA PRO A 148 10.89 -23.12 12.75
C PRO A 148 11.83 -23.94 11.85
N ASN A 149 13.07 -23.48 11.69
CA ASN A 149 14.11 -24.17 10.90
C ASN A 149 13.75 -24.35 9.41
N SER A 150 12.92 -23.47 8.86
CA SER A 150 12.49 -23.49 7.44
C SER A 150 13.10 -22.34 6.62
N GLU A 151 14.12 -21.71 7.15
CA GLU A 151 14.82 -20.59 6.53
C GLU A 151 15.43 -21.00 5.20
N HIS A 152 15.24 -20.15 4.20
CA HIS A 152 15.80 -20.34 2.88
C HIS A 152 16.05 -18.98 2.22
N THR A 153 16.88 -18.99 1.19
CA THR A 153 17.28 -17.76 0.50
C THR A 153 16.60 -17.67 -0.87
N ILE A 154 16.20 -16.45 -1.25
CA ILE A 154 15.75 -16.09 -2.60
C ILE A 154 16.78 -15.11 -3.14
N GLU A 155 17.39 -15.42 -4.29
CA GLU A 155 18.29 -14.47 -4.97
C GLU A 155 17.47 -13.34 -5.58
N THR A 156 17.91 -12.09 -5.37
CA THR A 156 17.21 -10.92 -5.91
C THR A 156 18.12 -9.71 -5.96
N ASP A 157 18.04 -8.99 -7.07
CA ASP A 157 18.78 -7.76 -7.33
C ASP A 157 17.94 -6.50 -7.00
N THR A 158 16.63 -6.67 -6.82
CA THR A 158 15.69 -5.58 -6.53
C THR A 158 14.53 -6.10 -5.70
N VAL A 159 14.21 -5.41 -4.60
CA VAL A 159 13.08 -5.76 -3.72
C VAL A 159 12.07 -4.63 -3.71
N ILE A 160 10.80 -4.94 -3.95
CA ILE A 160 9.70 -3.96 -3.90
C ILE A 160 8.76 -4.33 -2.76
N VAL A 161 8.69 -3.48 -1.72
CA VAL A 161 7.86 -3.68 -0.54
C VAL A 161 6.44 -3.15 -0.80
N ALA A 162 5.48 -4.06 -0.91
CA ALA A 162 4.07 -3.80 -1.21
C ALA A 162 3.14 -4.37 -0.11
N THR A 163 3.51 -4.16 1.16
CA THR A 163 2.81 -4.72 2.34
C THR A 163 1.66 -3.86 2.87
N GLY A 164 1.40 -2.72 2.23
CA GLY A 164 0.29 -1.83 2.54
C GLY A 164 0.76 -0.42 2.90
N GLN A 165 -0.22 0.41 3.22
CA GLN A 165 -0.04 1.84 3.45
C GLN A 165 -0.95 2.34 4.56
N GLY A 166 -0.62 3.50 5.14
CA GLY A 166 -1.40 4.16 6.17
C GLY A 166 -1.61 5.66 5.93
N PRO A 167 -2.48 6.29 6.72
CA PRO A 167 -2.67 7.73 6.72
C PRO A 167 -1.40 8.46 7.18
N ASN A 168 -1.11 9.61 6.57
CA ASN A 168 0.05 10.42 6.92
C ASN A 168 -0.23 11.22 8.22
N PRO A 169 0.57 11.05 9.28
CA PRO A 169 0.32 11.69 10.57
C PRO A 169 0.62 13.20 10.58
N LEU A 170 1.18 13.78 9.51
CA LEU A 170 1.49 15.21 9.47
C LEU A 170 0.25 16.08 9.71
N LEU A 171 -0.89 15.71 9.12
CA LEU A 171 -2.15 16.44 9.33
C LEU A 171 -2.59 16.39 10.80
N THR A 172 -2.59 15.19 11.39
CA THR A 172 -3.14 14.95 12.74
C THR A 172 -2.16 15.40 13.84
N ARG A 173 -0.86 15.46 13.55
CA ARG A 173 0.14 16.09 14.42
C ARG A 173 -0.01 17.61 14.47
N ASN A 174 -0.29 18.24 13.33
CA ASN A 174 -0.46 19.69 13.25
C ASN A 174 -1.86 20.16 13.65
N CYS A 175 -2.84 19.26 13.69
CA CYS A 175 -4.19 19.50 14.16
C CYS A 175 -4.60 18.41 15.16
N SER A 176 -4.03 18.47 16.37
CA SER A 176 -4.25 17.48 17.43
C SER A 176 -5.69 17.39 17.94
N ALA A 177 -6.53 18.36 17.59
CA ALA A 177 -7.94 18.35 17.90
C ALA A 177 -8.74 17.36 17.05
N LEU A 178 -8.21 16.87 15.92
CA LEU A 178 -8.89 15.87 15.10
C LEU A 178 -8.83 14.49 15.77
N GLU A 179 -10.00 13.87 15.93
CA GLU A 179 -10.09 12.50 16.44
C GLU A 179 -9.65 11.48 15.40
N VAL A 180 -8.84 10.51 15.85
CA VAL A 180 -8.31 9.43 15.01
C VAL A 180 -8.53 8.08 15.68
N SER A 181 -8.79 7.06 14.85
CA SER A 181 -8.80 5.67 15.28
C SER A 181 -7.39 5.19 15.67
N ARG A 182 -7.31 4.01 16.28
CA ARG A 182 -6.03 3.34 16.59
C ARG A 182 -5.11 3.16 15.37
N LYS A 183 -5.68 3.12 14.16
CA LYS A 183 -4.93 2.99 12.90
C LYS A 183 -4.53 4.35 12.30
N GLY A 184 -4.80 5.46 12.99
CA GLY A 184 -4.49 6.81 12.53
C GLY A 184 -5.47 7.38 11.51
N CYS A 185 -6.56 6.67 11.19
CA CYS A 185 -7.60 7.15 10.28
C CYS A 185 -8.53 8.12 10.99
N LEU A 186 -9.00 9.17 10.30
CA LEU A 186 -9.92 10.15 10.86
C LEU A 186 -11.27 9.51 11.22
N ILE A 187 -11.81 9.87 12.38
CA ILE A 187 -13.14 9.47 12.81
C ILE A 187 -14.14 10.49 12.27
N VAL A 188 -15.20 9.98 11.63
CA VAL A 188 -16.27 10.80 11.05
C VAL A 188 -17.63 10.19 11.32
N ASP A 189 -18.66 11.02 11.25
CA ASP A 189 -20.04 10.57 11.10
C ASP A 189 -20.18 9.77 9.77
N PRO A 190 -20.66 8.52 9.79
CA PRO A 190 -20.75 7.68 8.59
C PRO A 190 -21.69 8.20 7.49
N GLN A 191 -22.72 8.96 7.87
CA GLN A 191 -23.74 9.49 6.95
C GLN A 191 -23.29 10.81 6.33
N THR A 192 -22.68 11.70 7.13
CA THR A 192 -22.34 13.06 6.69
C THR A 192 -20.86 13.22 6.33
N GLY A 193 -19.99 12.36 6.85
CA GLY A 193 -18.53 12.51 6.74
C GLY A 193 -17.97 13.62 7.61
N GLN A 194 -18.74 14.20 8.53
CA GLN A 194 -18.28 15.28 9.41
C GLN A 194 -17.33 14.72 10.48
N THR A 195 -16.21 15.41 10.74
CA THR A 195 -15.31 15.05 11.84
C THR A 195 -15.84 15.58 13.18
N ASN A 196 -15.10 15.38 14.27
CA ASN A 196 -15.39 16.00 15.55
C ASN A 196 -15.26 17.54 15.54
N LEU A 197 -14.68 18.13 14.48
CA LEU A 197 -14.57 19.59 14.32
C LEU A 197 -15.70 20.15 13.45
N PRO A 198 -16.50 21.11 13.95
CA PRO A 198 -17.57 21.73 13.16
C PRO A 198 -17.08 22.33 11.85
N GLY A 199 -17.75 22.01 10.74
CA GLY A 199 -17.40 22.53 9.40
C GLY A 199 -16.21 21.84 8.73
N VAL A 200 -15.65 20.79 9.36
CA VAL A 200 -14.59 19.94 8.81
C VAL A 200 -15.17 18.56 8.50
N PHE A 201 -14.97 18.11 7.27
CA PHE A 201 -15.46 16.82 6.77
C PHE A 201 -14.28 16.02 6.24
N ALA A 202 -14.39 14.70 6.20
CA ALA A 202 -13.39 13.82 5.62
C ALA A 202 -14.03 12.62 4.92
N GLY A 203 -13.31 12.05 3.95
CA GLY A 203 -13.79 10.88 3.20
C GLY A 203 -12.70 10.19 2.41
N GLY A 204 -12.99 8.95 1.99
CA GLY A 204 -12.03 8.09 1.31
C GLY A 204 -11.02 7.46 2.26
N ASP A 205 -9.82 7.18 1.75
CA ASP A 205 -8.85 6.31 2.44
C ASP A 205 -8.28 6.91 3.74
N ILE A 206 -8.36 8.23 3.92
CA ILE A 206 -8.01 8.88 5.19
C ILE A 206 -8.95 8.48 6.34
N VAL A 207 -10.15 7.98 6.01
CA VAL A 207 -11.16 7.47 6.95
C VAL A 207 -11.14 5.94 7.01
N SER A 208 -11.08 5.27 5.86
CA SER A 208 -11.18 3.79 5.80
C SER A 208 -9.85 3.07 6.04
N GLY A 209 -8.71 3.73 5.86
CA GLY A 209 -7.38 3.13 5.95
C GLY A 209 -6.99 2.26 4.75
N GLY A 210 -7.58 2.55 3.58
CA GLY A 210 -7.38 1.82 2.33
C GLY A 210 -8.67 1.10 1.90
N ALA A 211 -9.30 1.60 0.83
CA ALA A 211 -10.53 1.04 0.28
C ALA A 211 -10.50 1.03 -1.26
N THR A 212 -11.67 0.99 -1.87
CA THR A 212 -11.84 1.03 -3.33
C THR A 212 -12.12 2.45 -3.80
N VAL A 213 -11.81 2.74 -5.06
CA VAL A 213 -12.10 4.04 -5.70
C VAL A 213 -13.59 4.39 -5.58
N ILE A 214 -14.49 3.41 -5.74
CA ILE A 214 -15.93 3.62 -5.63
C ILE A 214 -16.37 4.02 -4.21
N ALA A 215 -15.75 3.45 -3.17
CA ALA A 215 -16.04 3.80 -1.78
C ALA A 215 -15.58 5.24 -1.47
N ALA A 216 -14.40 5.63 -1.98
CA ALA A 216 -13.89 6.98 -1.82
C ALA A 216 -14.77 8.03 -2.53
N MET A 217 -15.19 7.74 -3.76
CA MET A 217 -16.13 8.60 -4.51
C MET A 217 -17.47 8.73 -3.79
N GLY A 218 -18.02 7.63 -3.26
CA GLY A 218 -19.23 7.66 -2.45
C GLY A 218 -19.11 8.50 -1.18
N ALA A 219 -17.97 8.42 -0.48
CA ALA A 219 -17.69 9.24 0.69
C ALA A 219 -17.62 10.74 0.35
N GLY A 220 -16.94 11.08 -0.76
CA GLY A 220 -16.90 12.47 -1.25
C GLY A 220 -18.28 13.03 -1.58
N ARG A 221 -19.15 12.23 -2.22
CA ARG A 221 -20.52 12.64 -2.55
C ARG A 221 -21.36 12.90 -1.30
N ARG A 222 -21.28 12.03 -0.29
CA ARG A 222 -21.98 12.22 1.00
C ARG A 222 -21.51 13.49 1.71
N ALA A 223 -20.19 13.69 1.80
CA ALA A 223 -19.63 14.89 2.41
C ALA A 223 -20.03 16.17 1.67
N ALA A 224 -20.07 16.15 0.34
CA ALA A 224 -20.52 17.29 -0.45
C ALA A 224 -21.98 17.70 -0.15
N MET A 225 -22.89 16.71 -0.01
CA MET A 225 -24.29 16.96 0.36
C MET A 225 -24.39 17.58 1.76
N ALA A 226 -23.68 17.02 2.75
CA ALA A 226 -23.68 17.54 4.11
C ALA A 226 -23.08 18.95 4.21
N ILE A 227 -22.00 19.22 3.46
CA ILE A 227 -21.42 20.57 3.36
C ILE A 227 -22.43 21.55 2.75
N HIS A 228 -23.13 21.15 1.69
CA HIS A 228 -24.14 21.99 1.06
C HIS A 228 -25.25 22.34 2.05
N GLU A 229 -25.86 21.34 2.70
CA GLU A 229 -26.92 21.51 3.69
C GLU A 229 -26.49 22.45 4.83
N MET A 230 -25.29 22.25 5.38
CA MET A 230 -24.73 23.10 6.45
C MET A 230 -24.60 24.56 6.01
N LEU A 231 -24.10 24.81 4.80
CA LEU A 231 -23.90 26.17 4.30
C LEU A 231 -25.23 26.86 3.99
N THR A 232 -26.18 26.16 3.37
CA THR A 232 -27.50 26.72 3.06
C THR A 232 -28.35 26.97 4.31
N ALA A 233 -28.28 26.09 5.31
CA ALA A 233 -28.98 26.28 6.59
C ALA A 233 -28.44 27.49 7.35
N ARG A 234 -27.12 27.71 7.34
CA ARG A 234 -26.49 28.89 7.96
C ARG A 234 -26.88 30.22 7.29
N THR A 235 -27.12 30.22 5.97
CA THR A 235 -27.58 31.42 5.26
C THR A 235 -28.97 31.85 5.70
N LEU A 236 -29.87 30.90 5.97
CA LEU A 236 -31.24 31.20 6.42
C LEU A 236 -31.29 31.76 7.84
N THR A 237 -30.39 31.33 8.73
CA THR A 237 -30.31 31.87 10.10
C THR A 237 -29.68 33.26 10.18
N ALA A 238 -28.78 33.61 9.25
CA ALA A 238 -28.11 34.91 9.24
C ALA A 238 -28.94 36.04 8.59
N SER A 239 -30.04 35.70 7.91
CA SER A 239 -30.96 36.66 7.27
C SER A 239 -32.14 37.10 8.17
N HIS A 240 -32.11 36.75 9.45
CA HIS A 240 -33.17 37.07 10.42
C HIS A 240 -32.68 37.88 11.64
N ASP A 241 -31.45 38.38 11.58
CA ASP A 241 -30.91 39.44 12.46
C ASP A 241 -30.68 40.72 11.64
#